data_AF-D7A406-F1
#
_entry.id   AF-D7A406-F1
#
_cell.length_a   1.000
_cell.length_b   1.000
_cell.length_c   1.000
_cell.angle_alpha   90.00
_cell.angle_beta   90.00
_cell.angle_gamma   90.00
#
_symmetry.space_group_name_H-M   'P 1'
#
loop_
_entity.id
_entity.type
_entity.pdbx_description
1 polymer ?
#
loop_
_entity_poly.entity_id
_entity_poly.type
_entity_poly.pdbx_seq_one_letter_code
_entity_poly.pdbx_strand_id
1 'polypeptide(L)'
;MSIDMEQLQRDILTAASGAAATDIGNLAGFSRSQLRKIAKQTEWIRAGRLAGDLDDELFRFHLDDLARLIDSFVRVLAALTIVMMERVWNAIVGVVWRTMETAIGAPIPLPFRP
;
A
#
# COMPACT_ATOMS: atom_id res chain seq x y z
N MET A 1 0.70 2.32 -38.35
CA MET A 1 0.35 3.67 -37.82
C MET A 1 1.53 4.15 -36.98
N SER A 2 1.98 5.40 -37.06
CA SER A 2 3.12 5.84 -36.22
C SER A 2 2.67 6.13 -34.79
N ILE A 3 3.55 5.88 -33.82
CA ILE A 3 3.30 6.21 -32.41
C ILE A 3 3.53 7.70 -32.18
N ASP A 4 2.57 8.37 -31.55
CA ASP A 4 2.74 9.72 -31.00
C ASP A 4 3.39 9.61 -29.62
N MET A 5 4.64 10.06 -29.52
CA MET A 5 5.45 9.94 -28.30
C MET A 5 4.94 10.81 -27.16
N GLU A 6 4.42 12.01 -27.46
CA GLU A 6 3.91 12.91 -26.44
C GLU A 6 2.60 12.38 -25.87
N GLN A 7 1.72 11.88 -26.74
CA GLN A 7 0.47 11.27 -26.31
C GLN A 7 0.73 10.02 -25.47
N LEU A 8 1.65 9.14 -25.90
CA LEU A 8 2.01 7.96 -25.14
C LEU A 8 2.55 8.31 -23.74
N GLN A 9 3.39 9.34 -23.64
CA GLN A 9 3.91 9.79 -22.34
C GLN A 9 2.78 10.27 -21.41
N ARG A 10 1.82 11.05 -21.94
CA ARG A 10 0.66 11.53 -21.18
C ARG A 10 -0.24 10.37 -20.72
N ASP A 11 -0.46 9.39 -21.60
CA ASP A 11 -1.30 8.23 -21.30
C ASP A 11 -0.68 7.34 -20.22
N ILE A 12 0.64 7.12 -20.29
CA ILE A 12 1.39 6.39 -19.26
C ILE A 12 1.27 7.11 -17.91
N LEU A 13 1.51 8.43 -17.88
CA LEU A 13 1.43 9.21 -16.64
C LEU A 13 0.03 9.16 -16.04
N THR A 14 -1.00 9.29 -16.88
CA THR A 14 -2.40 9.25 -16.46
C THR A 14 -2.77 7.88 -15.89
N ALA A 15 -2.38 6.80 -16.56
CA ALA A 15 -2.65 5.44 -16.10
C ALA A 15 -1.92 5.12 -14.78
N ALA A 16 -0.64 5.49 -14.67
CA ALA A 16 0.15 5.28 -13.46
C ALA A 16 -0.42 6.07 -12.26
N SER A 17 -0.74 7.36 -12.47
CA SER A 17 -1.27 8.23 -11.42
C SER A 17 -2.67 7.79 -10.99
N GLY A 18 -3.52 7.40 -11.93
CA GLY A 18 -4.85 6.87 -11.65
C GLY A 18 -4.80 5.58 -10.84
N ALA A 19 -3.89 4.65 -11.18
CA ALA A 19 -3.69 3.42 -10.43
C ALA A 19 -3.19 3.67 -9.00
N ALA A 20 -2.28 4.64 -8.81
CA ALA A 20 -1.75 4.97 -7.50
C ALA A 20 -2.76 5.72 -6.60
N ALA A 21 -3.56 6.62 -7.16
CA ALA A 21 -4.42 7.52 -6.38
C ALA A 21 -5.44 6.78 -5.49
N THR A 22 -6.06 5.73 -6.01
CA THR A 22 -7.03 4.91 -5.25
C THR A 22 -6.36 4.24 -4.04
N ASP A 23 -5.17 3.67 -4.25
CA ASP A 23 -4.48 2.92 -3.21
C ASP A 23 -3.87 3.82 -2.14
N ILE A 24 -3.38 5.01 -2.52
CA ILE A 24 -2.89 6.02 -1.55
C ILE A 24 -4.00 6.39 -0.55
N GLY A 25 -5.23 6.60 -1.04
CA GLY A 25 -6.38 6.91 -0.18
C GLY A 25 -6.67 5.79 0.81
N ASN A 26 -6.70 4.55 0.33
CA ASN A 26 -6.91 3.36 1.15
C ASN A 26 -5.79 3.18 2.19
N LEU A 27 -4.53 3.34 1.78
CA LEU A 27 -3.36 3.22 2.65
C LEU A 27 -3.36 4.28 3.74
N ALA A 28 -3.72 5.52 3.42
CA ALA A 28 -3.83 6.61 4.38
C ALA A 28 -4.98 6.36 5.38
N GLY A 29 -6.13 5.85 4.91
CA GLY A 29 -7.24 5.45 5.77
C GLY A 29 -6.86 4.33 6.75
N PHE A 30 -6.24 3.27 6.22
CA PHE A 30 -5.73 2.15 7.01
C PHE A 30 -4.72 2.64 8.07
N SER A 31 -3.71 3.40 7.66
CA SER A 31 -2.64 3.86 8.55
C SER A 31 -3.18 4.72 9.69
N ARG A 32 -4.06 5.68 9.39
CA ARG A 32 -4.71 6.50 10.43
C ARG A 32 -5.50 5.66 11.43
N SER A 33 -6.23 4.66 10.93
CA SER A 33 -7.02 3.77 11.79
C SER A 33 -6.14 2.94 12.73
N GLN A 34 -5.08 2.31 12.21
CA GLN A 34 -4.18 1.47 13.01
C GLN A 34 -3.35 2.29 14.00
N LEU A 35 -2.77 3.41 13.57
CA LEU A 35 -1.99 4.29 14.44
C LEU A 35 -2.84 4.84 15.60
N ARG A 36 -4.11 5.15 15.36
CA ARG A 36 -5.04 5.56 16.43
C ARG A 36 -5.26 4.43 17.45
N LYS A 37 -5.34 3.17 17.02
CA LYS A 37 -5.50 2.02 17.93
C LYS A 37 -4.24 1.81 18.77
N ILE A 38 -3.07 1.85 18.12
CA ILE A 38 -1.77 1.75 18.79
C ILE A 38 -1.66 2.86 19.86
N ALA A 39 -1.92 4.11 19.49
CA ALA A 39 -1.87 5.23 20.43
C ALA A 39 -2.82 5.06 21.63
N LYS A 40 -4.06 4.61 21.39
CA LYS A 40 -5.02 4.34 22.47
C LYS A 40 -4.56 3.24 23.40
N GLN A 41 -4.02 2.16 22.86
CA GLN A 41 -3.51 1.05 23.68
C GLN A 41 -2.29 1.48 24.48
N THR A 42 -1.38 2.25 23.90
CA THR A 42 -0.25 2.84 24.63
C THR A 42 -0.72 3.67 25.83
N GLU A 43 -1.73 4.54 25.63
CA GLU A 43 -2.26 5.35 26.73
C GLU A 43 -2.98 4.50 27.79
N TRP A 44 -3.74 3.48 27.37
CA TRP A 44 -4.40 2.56 28.30
C TRP A 44 -3.38 1.79 29.16
N ILE A 45 -2.31 1.27 28.54
CA ILE A 45 -1.21 0.60 29.25
C ILE A 45 -0.55 1.55 30.25
N ARG A 46 -0.25 2.79 29.83
CA ARG A 46 0.35 3.82 30.70
C ARG A 46 -0.55 4.11 31.90
N ALA A 47 -1.84 4.35 31.67
CA ALA A 47 -2.80 4.68 32.70
C ALA A 47 -3.00 3.53 33.70
N GLY A 48 -3.19 2.31 33.20
CA GLY A 48 -3.36 1.12 34.05
C GLY A 48 -2.12 0.84 34.91
N ARG A 49 -0.91 1.08 34.38
CA ARG A 49 0.32 0.94 35.17
C ARG A 49 0.42 1.98 36.30
N LEU A 50 0.04 3.23 36.04
CA LEU A 50 0.06 4.29 37.07
C LEU A 50 -1.03 4.09 38.13
N ALA A 51 -2.18 3.55 37.76
CA ALA A 51 -3.28 3.24 38.67
C ALA A 51 -3.01 2.01 39.55
N GLY A 52 -2.01 1.19 39.21
CA GLY A 52 -1.75 -0.08 39.88
C GLY A 52 -2.64 -1.23 39.39
N ASP A 53 -3.45 -1.00 38.35
CA ASP A 53 -4.30 -2.01 37.72
C ASP A 53 -3.48 -3.05 36.92
N LEU A 54 -2.27 -2.67 36.50
CA LEU A 54 -1.32 -3.53 35.80
C LEU A 54 -0.10 -3.81 36.68
N ASP A 55 -0.05 -5.01 37.23
CA ASP A 55 1.17 -5.54 37.86
C ASP A 55 2.29 -5.77 36.82
N ASP A 56 3.47 -6.16 37.30
CA ASP A 56 4.66 -6.26 36.44
C ASP A 56 4.52 -7.31 35.32
N GLU A 57 3.82 -8.42 35.60
CA GLU A 57 3.59 -9.48 34.63
C GLU A 57 2.60 -9.04 33.56
N LEU A 58 1.46 -8.49 33.98
CA LEU A 58 0.42 -8.04 33.09
C LEU A 58 0.86 -6.83 32.25
N PHE A 59 1.64 -5.92 32.84
CA PHE A 59 2.24 -4.80 32.12
C PHE A 59 3.17 -5.29 31.00
N ARG A 60 4.06 -6.25 31.29
CA ARG A 60 4.93 -6.84 30.27
C ARG A 60 4.15 -7.55 29.18
N PHE A 61 3.15 -8.33 29.54
CA PHE A 61 2.28 -9.01 28.58
C PHE A 61 1.65 -8.01 27.59
N HIS A 62 1.12 -6.89 28.09
CA HIS A 62 0.53 -5.87 27.23
C HIS A 62 1.54 -5.08 26.40
N LEU A 63 2.77 -4.89 26.87
CA LEU A 63 3.85 -4.32 26.05
C LEU A 63 4.23 -5.25 24.88
N ASP A 64 4.29 -6.56 25.13
CA ASP A 64 4.57 -7.55 24.07
C ASP A 64 3.41 -7.62 23.06
N ASP A 65 2.17 -7.50 23.51
CA ASP A 65 1.01 -7.35 22.62
C ASP A 65 1.10 -6.08 21.77
N LEU A 66 1.46 -4.94 22.38
CA LEU A 66 1.63 -3.67 21.67
C LEU A 66 2.71 -3.77 20.59
N ALA A 67 3.84 -4.41 20.91
CA ALA A 67 4.91 -4.64 19.96
C ALA A 67 4.45 -5.50 18.78
N ARG A 68 3.68 -6.57 19.03
CA ARG A 68 3.10 -7.42 17.98
C ARG A 68 2.12 -6.67 17.08
N LEU A 69 1.33 -5.75 17.64
CA LEU A 69 0.43 -4.90 16.86
C LEU A 69 1.17 -3.92 15.96
N ILE A 70 2.28 -3.35 16.43
CA ILE A 70 3.14 -2.48 15.64
C ILE A 70 3.78 -3.27 14.49
N ASP A 71 4.35 -4.46 14.76
CA ASP A 71 4.93 -5.33 13.72
C ASP A 71 3.88 -5.71 12.66
N SER A 72 2.69 -6.11 13.09
CA SER A 72 1.58 -6.44 12.20
C SER A 72 1.16 -5.25 11.32
N PHE A 73 1.10 -4.05 11.90
CA PHE A 73 0.81 -2.83 11.15
C PHE A 73 1.83 -2.59 10.04
N VAL A 74 3.14 -2.67 10.35
CA VAL A 74 4.21 -2.45 9.38
C VAL A 74 4.18 -3.49 8.26
N ARG A 75 3.94 -4.77 8.58
CA ARG A 75 3.84 -5.85 7.59
C ARG A 75 2.68 -5.63 6.62
N VAL A 76 1.51 -5.28 7.13
CA VAL A 76 0.33 -5.00 6.29
C VAL A 76 0.56 -3.76 5.45
N LEU A 77 1.18 -2.71 6.00
CA LEU A 77 1.52 -1.49 5.25
C LEU A 77 2.45 -1.80 4.07
N ALA A 78 3.47 -2.63 4.29
CA ALA A 78 4.39 -3.08 3.25
C ALA A 78 3.67 -3.89 2.16
N ALA A 79 2.84 -4.86 2.55
CA ALA A 79 2.06 -5.67 1.63
C ALA A 79 1.12 -4.82 0.75
N LEU A 80 0.40 -3.87 1.35
CA LEU A 80 -0.48 -2.95 0.62
C LEU A 80 0.29 -2.07 -0.37
N THR A 81 1.50 -1.64 0.00
CA THR A 81 2.37 -0.84 -0.86
C THR A 81 2.86 -1.66 -2.07
N ILE A 82 3.21 -2.93 -1.87
CA ILE A 82 3.59 -3.84 -2.96
C ILE A 82 2.43 -3.99 -3.95
N VAL A 83 1.22 -4.24 -3.45
CA VAL A 83 0.00 -4.36 -4.29
C VAL A 83 -0.27 -3.07 -5.08
N MET A 84 -0.06 -1.91 -4.46
CA MET A 84 -0.16 -0.62 -5.17
C MET A 84 0.85 -0.54 -6.32
N MET A 85 2.11 -0.91 -6.09
CA MET A 85 3.15 -0.92 -7.13
C MET A 85 2.84 -1.93 -8.25
N GLU A 86 2.20 -3.05 -7.94
CA GLU A 86 1.73 -4.03 -8.92
C GLU A 86 0.63 -3.44 -9.82
N ARG A 87 -0.34 -2.74 -9.24
CA ARG A 87 -1.40 -2.08 -10.02
C ARG A 87 -0.86 -0.98 -10.93
N VAL A 88 0.08 -0.17 -10.43
CA VAL A 88 0.76 0.85 -11.24
C VAL A 88 1.49 0.21 -12.42
N TRP A 89 2.26 -0.85 -12.17
CA TRP A 89 2.94 -1.60 -13.23
C TRP A 89 1.96 -2.13 -14.28
N ASN A 90 0.89 -2.79 -13.85
CA ASN A 90 -0.12 -3.35 -14.75
C ASN A 90 -0.81 -2.26 -15.59
N ALA A 91 -1.06 -1.09 -15.00
CA ALA A 91 -1.64 0.05 -15.72
C ALA A 91 -0.70 0.57 -16.81
N ILE A 92 0.60 0.74 -16.50
CA ILE A 92 1.62 1.19 -17.45
C ILE A 92 1.78 0.17 -18.58
N VAL A 93 1.95 -1.11 -18.25
CA VAL A 93 2.05 -2.20 -19.22
C VAL A 93 0.83 -2.20 -20.14
N GLY A 94 -0.38 -2.06 -19.60
CA GLY A 94 -1.61 -2.04 -20.38
C GLY A 94 -1.65 -0.90 -21.41
N VAL A 95 -1.17 0.30 -21.06
CA VAL A 95 -1.06 1.42 -22.02
C VAL A 95 -0.01 1.13 -23.09
N VAL A 96 1.20 0.74 -22.67
CA VAL A 96 2.31 0.50 -23.60
C VAL A 96 1.98 -0.62 -24.58
N TRP A 97 1.49 -1.75 -24.09
CA TRP A 97 1.14 -2.90 -24.93
C TRP A 97 0.05 -2.56 -25.93
N ARG A 98 -1.04 -1.91 -25.50
CA ARG A 98 -2.13 -1.53 -26.40
C ARG A 98 -1.66 -0.60 -27.50
N THR A 99 -0.79 0.36 -27.17
CA THR A 99 -0.20 1.25 -28.17
C THR A 99 0.67 0.49 -29.18
N MET A 100 1.48 -0.46 -28.71
CA MET A 100 2.30 -1.29 -29.60
C MET A 100 1.46 -2.22 -30.48
N GLU A 101 0.45 -2.89 -29.93
CA GLU A 101 -0.48 -3.75 -30.69
C GLU A 101 -1.21 -2.96 -31.77
N THR A 102 -1.64 -1.73 -31.46
CA THR A 102 -2.28 -0.82 -32.43
C THR A 102 -1.31 -0.39 -33.52
N ALA A 103 -0.05 -0.11 -33.18
CA ALA A 103 0.97 0.30 -34.14
C ALA A 103 1.38 -0.83 -35.09
N ILE A 104 1.49 -2.06 -34.56
CA ILE A 104 1.89 -3.28 -35.28
C ILE A 104 0.71 -3.91 -36.04
N GLY A 105 -0.52 -3.74 -35.54
CA GLY A 105 -1.72 -4.38 -36.07
C GLY A 105 -1.86 -5.85 -35.69
N ALA A 106 -1.18 -6.29 -34.63
CA ALA A 106 -1.22 -7.67 -34.14
C ALA A 106 -1.06 -7.72 -32.61
N PRO A 107 -1.64 -8.73 -31.93
CA PRO A 107 -1.44 -8.93 -30.51
C PRO A 107 0.00 -9.37 -30.22
N ILE A 108 0.53 -8.98 -29.06
CA ILE A 108 1.87 -9.34 -28.61
C ILE A 108 1.83 -9.98 -27.22
N PRO A 109 2.78 -10.87 -26.86
CA PRO A 109 2.78 -11.53 -25.56
C PRO A 109 2.90 -10.52 -24.41
N LEU A 110 2.08 -10.66 -23.37
CA LEU A 110 2.17 -9.83 -22.16
C LEU A 110 3.51 -10.06 -21.45
N PRO A 111 4.08 -9.01 -20.81
CA PRO A 111 5.33 -9.17 -20.08
C PRO A 111 5.08 -9.96 -18.79
N PHE A 112 5.97 -10.89 -18.49
CA PHE A 112 5.92 -11.64 -17.24
C PHE A 112 6.48 -10.80 -16.09
N ARG A 113 5.74 -10.75 -14.97
CA ARG A 113 6.23 -10.27 -13.69
C ARG A 113 6.19 -11.43 -12.68
N PRO A 114 7.34 -11.91 -12.17
CA PRO A 114 7.39 -12.91 -11.12
C PRO A 114 6.87 -12.39 -9.78
#